data_AF-A0A4Q3B5S5-F1
#
_entry.id   AF-A0A4Q3B5S5-F1
#
_cell.length_a   1.000
_cell.length_b   1.000
_cell.length_c   1.000
_cell.angle_alpha   90.00
_cell.angle_beta   90.00
_cell.angle_gamma   90.00
#
_symmetry.space_group_name_H-M   'P 1'
#
loop_
_entity.id
_entity.type
_entity.pdbx_description
1 polymer ?
#
loop_
_entity_poly.entity_id
_entity_poly.type
_entity_poly.pdbx_seq_one_letter_code
_entity_poly.pdbx_strand_id
1 'polypeptide(L)'
;MNNIHIPPVVKNLLIINILFFLATLFFETKGIQLGIILGAFYFDSPLFHFWQPLSYMFMHGGWAHIFFNMFALYSFGTLLESRWGAKKFIIFYLVTGLGALALQLGVQAFETYQLTGAVVNPGAVVVDFAAGTVQA
;
A
#
# COMPACT_ATOMS: atom_id res chain seq x y z
N MET A 1 36.48 -13.12 4.16
CA MET A 1 35.05 -13.47 4.32
C MET A 1 34.26 -12.26 3.87
N ASN A 2 33.48 -12.37 2.80
CA ASN A 2 32.71 -11.24 2.28
C ASN A 2 31.57 -10.96 3.27
N ASN A 3 31.74 -9.96 4.13
CA ASN A 3 30.64 -9.42 4.89
C ASN A 3 29.69 -8.77 3.89
N ILE A 4 28.57 -9.43 3.60
CA ILE A 4 27.46 -8.81 2.87
C ILE A 4 26.98 -7.66 3.75
N HIS A 5 27.48 -6.45 3.47
CA HIS A 5 27.11 -5.25 4.20
C HIS A 5 25.81 -4.73 3.62
N ILE A 6 24.68 -5.18 4.19
CA ILE A 6 23.38 -4.64 3.84
C ILE A 6 23.29 -3.23 4.44
N PRO A 7 23.00 -2.21 3.62
CA PRO A 7 22.81 -0.85 4.11
C PRO A 7 21.74 -0.77 5.21
N PRO A 8 21.92 0.11 6.21
CA PRO A 8 21.12 0.09 7.42
C PRO A 8 19.63 0.34 7.18
N VAL A 9 19.26 1.25 6.26
CA VAL A 9 17.85 1.56 6.01
C VAL A 9 17.16 0.40 5.28
N VAL A 10 17.78 -0.15 4.25
CA VAL A 10 17.28 -1.33 3.53
C VAL A 10 17.08 -2.49 4.50
N LYS A 11 18.06 -2.77 5.36
CA LYS A 11 17.95 -3.82 6.38
C LYS A 11 16.74 -3.60 7.29
N ASN A 12 16.54 -2.38 7.78
CA ASN A 12 15.42 -2.05 8.65
C ASN A 12 14.08 -2.20 7.94
N LEU A 13 13.97 -1.75 6.69
CA LEU A 13 12.75 -1.89 5.90
C LEU A 13 12.42 -3.36 5.61
N LEU A 14 13.41 -4.20 5.31
CA LEU A 14 13.21 -5.65 5.16
C LEU A 14 12.63 -6.26 6.44
N ILE A 15 13.22 -5.94 7.60
CA ILE A 15 12.74 -6.43 8.90
C ILE A 15 11.31 -5.97 9.17
N ILE A 16 11.02 -4.68 8.98
CA ILE A 16 9.69 -4.13 9.21
C ILE A 16 8.64 -4.83 8.32
N ASN A 17 8.90 -4.97 7.03
CA ASN A 17 7.97 -5.62 6.11
C ASN A 17 7.68 -7.08 6.49
N ILE A 18 8.71 -7.83 6.88
CA ILE A 18 8.54 -9.21 7.36
C ILE A 18 7.71 -9.22 8.66
N LEU A 19 7.98 -8.32 9.60
CA LEU A 19 7.21 -8.23 10.85
C LEU A 19 5.74 -7.90 10.60
N PHE A 20 5.44 -6.95 9.70
CA PHE A 20 4.05 -6.60 9.34
C PHE A 20 3.34 -7.78 8.66
N PHE A 21 4.03 -8.53 7.81
CA PHE A 21 3.46 -9.72 7.18
C PHE A 21 3.18 -10.83 8.19
N LEU A 22 4.12 -11.13 9.09
CA LEU A 22 3.90 -12.10 10.17
C LEU A 22 2.79 -11.65 11.13
N ALA A 23 2.72 -10.36 11.45
CA ALA A 23 1.63 -9.79 12.23
C ALA A 23 0.28 -9.99 11.51
N THR A 24 0.23 -9.73 10.21
CA THR A 24 -0.97 -9.95 9.40
C THR A 24 -1.45 -11.40 9.50
N LEU A 25 -0.55 -12.37 9.28
CA LEU A 25 -0.88 -13.79 9.42
C LEU A 25 -1.35 -14.15 10.83
N PHE A 26 -0.68 -13.65 11.86
CA PHE A 26 -1.01 -13.94 13.26
C PHE A 26 -2.38 -13.40 13.65
N PHE A 27 -2.65 -12.12 13.38
CA PHE A 27 -3.89 -11.47 13.76
C PHE A 27 -5.09 -11.92 12.92
N GLU A 28 -4.85 -12.37 11.69
CA GLU A 28 -5.86 -13.03 10.87
C GLU A 28 -6.39 -14.29 11.56
N THR A 29 -5.54 -15.07 12.25
CA THR A 29 -6.01 -16.20 13.09
C THR A 29 -6.90 -15.79 14.26
N LYS A 30 -6.90 -14.49 14.63
CA LYS A 30 -7.74 -13.90 15.67
C LYS A 30 -8.97 -13.19 15.10
N GLY A 31 -9.19 -13.27 13.79
CA GLY A 31 -10.28 -12.56 13.09
C GLY A 31 -10.03 -11.07 12.88
N ILE A 32 -8.81 -10.58 13.14
CA ILE A 32 -8.44 -9.17 12.95
C ILE A 32 -7.75 -9.02 11.59
N GLN A 33 -8.39 -8.29 10.68
CA GLN A 33 -7.91 -8.10 9.32
C GLN A 33 -7.03 -6.85 9.21
N LEU A 34 -5.72 -6.99 9.46
CA LEU A 34 -4.78 -5.86 9.32
C LEU A 34 -4.76 -5.29 7.90
N GLY A 35 -5.04 -6.11 6.88
CA GLY A 35 -5.19 -5.65 5.49
C GLY A 35 -6.22 -4.54 5.34
N ILE A 36 -7.34 -4.62 6.07
CA ILE A 36 -8.39 -3.59 6.06
C ILE A 36 -7.98 -2.39 6.92
N ILE A 37 -7.37 -2.64 8.08
CA ILE A 37 -7.04 -1.57 9.03
C ILE A 37 -5.89 -0.68 8.51
N LEU A 38 -4.90 -1.30 7.88
CA LEU A 38 -3.63 -0.67 7.51
C LEU A 38 -3.41 -0.55 6.00
N GLY A 39 -4.19 -1.26 5.17
CA GLY A 39 -4.15 -1.13 3.72
C GLY A 39 -4.79 0.17 3.25
N ALA A 40 -4.43 0.60 2.04
CA ALA A 40 -4.95 1.84 1.46
C ALA A 40 -6.35 1.64 0.87
N PHE A 41 -7.30 2.47 1.30
CA PHE A 41 -8.63 2.58 0.69
C PHE A 41 -8.76 3.89 -0.09
N TYR A 42 -9.72 3.94 -1.00
CA TYR A 42 -10.13 5.18 -1.64
C TYR A 42 -10.57 6.20 -0.58
N PHE A 43 -10.26 7.48 -0.77
CA PHE A 43 -10.45 8.50 0.27
C PHE A 43 -11.92 8.70 0.69
N ASP A 44 -12.85 8.38 -0.20
CA ASP A 44 -14.30 8.46 0.03
C ASP A 44 -14.87 7.15 0.63
N SER A 45 -14.03 6.14 0.85
CA SER A 45 -14.46 4.88 1.46
C SER A 45 -14.75 5.06 2.96
N PRO A 46 -15.79 4.42 3.51
CA PRO A 46 -16.00 4.39 4.96
C PRO A 46 -14.91 3.62 5.72
N LEU A 47 -14.08 2.85 5.00
CA LEU A 47 -12.93 2.12 5.54
C LEU A 47 -11.64 2.95 5.49
N PHE A 48 -11.70 4.18 4.96
CA PHE A 48 -10.54 5.05 4.87
C PHE A 48 -10.13 5.59 6.24
N HIS A 49 -8.84 5.56 6.52
CA HIS A 49 -8.25 6.14 7.71
C HIS A 49 -6.99 6.94 7.40
N PHE A 50 -6.73 8.01 8.16
CA PHE A 50 -5.65 8.96 7.88
C PHE A 50 -4.24 8.38 7.97
N TRP A 51 -4.05 7.23 8.63
CA TRP A 51 -2.75 6.54 8.74
C TRP A 51 -2.46 5.60 7.55
N GLN A 52 -3.50 5.20 6.80
CA GLN A 52 -3.38 4.28 5.67
C GLN A 52 -2.40 4.74 4.59
N PRO A 53 -2.29 6.06 4.27
CA PRO A 53 -1.31 6.54 3.32
C PRO A 53 0.16 6.19 3.62
N LEU A 54 0.48 5.92 4.89
CA LEU A 54 1.81 5.49 5.28
C LEU A 54 1.86 3.99 5.59
N SER A 55 0.85 3.46 6.30
CA SER A 55 0.87 2.06 6.73
C SER A 55 0.76 1.06 5.58
N TYR A 56 0.09 1.42 4.48
CA TYR A 56 -0.10 0.51 3.36
C TYR A 56 1.23 0.11 2.70
N MET A 57 2.27 0.96 2.82
CA MET A 57 3.60 0.70 2.28
C MET A 57 4.26 -0.56 2.86
N PHE A 58 3.76 -1.05 4.00
CA PHE A 58 4.28 -2.23 4.69
C PHE A 58 3.37 -3.46 4.59
N MET A 59 2.18 -3.32 3.98
CA MET A 59 1.19 -4.38 3.88
C MET A 59 1.41 -5.24 2.63
N HIS A 60 1.30 -6.57 2.80
CA HIS A 60 1.53 -7.53 1.72
C HIS A 60 0.42 -8.59 1.69
N GLY A 61 -0.21 -8.77 0.53
CA GLY A 61 -1.37 -9.66 0.36
C GLY A 61 -1.05 -11.14 0.11
N GLY A 62 0.21 -11.57 0.22
CA GLY A 62 0.57 -12.98 0.02
C GLY A 62 2.07 -13.25 -0.13
N TRP A 63 2.43 -14.53 -0.08
CA TRP A 63 3.81 -15.01 -0.08
C TRP A 63 4.63 -14.57 -1.30
N ALA A 64 4.06 -14.72 -2.51
CA ALA A 64 4.73 -14.29 -3.73
C ALA A 64 4.94 -12.76 -3.72
N HIS A 65 3.94 -12.01 -3.26
CA HIS A 65 3.98 -10.56 -3.25
C HIS A 65 5.07 -10.03 -2.31
N ILE A 66 5.18 -10.56 -1.08
CA ILE A 66 6.27 -10.17 -0.17
C ILE A 66 7.64 -10.62 -0.71
N PHE A 67 7.75 -11.83 -1.26
CA PHE A 67 9.02 -12.32 -1.79
C PHE A 67 9.60 -11.40 -2.86
N PHE A 68 8.80 -11.05 -3.89
CA PHE A 68 9.29 -10.18 -4.96
C PHE A 68 9.53 -8.74 -4.50
N ASN A 69 8.75 -8.22 -3.55
CA ASN A 69 9.04 -6.90 -2.97
C ASN A 69 10.35 -6.89 -2.19
N MET A 70 10.60 -7.90 -1.36
CA MET A 70 11.83 -7.97 -0.58
C MET A 70 13.03 -8.19 -1.50
N PHE A 71 12.88 -8.99 -2.56
CA PHE A 71 13.91 -9.17 -3.58
C PHE A 71 14.24 -7.86 -4.32
N ALA A 72 13.23 -7.10 -4.73
CA ALA A 72 13.41 -5.80 -5.38
C ALA A 72 14.02 -4.78 -4.42
N LEU A 73 13.52 -4.69 -3.19
CA LEU A 73 14.03 -3.78 -2.16
C LEU A 73 15.49 -4.11 -1.80
N TYR A 74 15.83 -5.38 -1.67
CA TYR A 74 17.21 -5.79 -1.43
C TYR A 74 18.11 -5.45 -2.63
N SER A 75 17.70 -5.79 -3.85
CA SER A 75 18.54 -5.63 -5.05
C SER A 75 18.73 -4.15 -5.41
N PHE A 76 17.63 -3.40 -5.56
CA PHE A 76 17.67 -2.00 -5.97
C PHE A 76 17.91 -1.06 -4.79
N GLY A 77 17.28 -1.32 -3.64
CA GLY A 77 17.45 -0.47 -2.46
C GLY A 77 18.88 -0.46 -1.95
N THR A 78 19.58 -1.61 -1.92
CA THR A 78 20.99 -1.67 -1.52
C THR A 78 21.87 -0.83 -2.43
N LEU A 79 21.64 -0.89 -3.75
CA LEU A 79 22.38 -0.08 -4.72
C LEU A 79 22.11 1.42 -4.53
N LEU A 80 20.85 1.80 -4.35
CA LEU A 80 20.44 3.20 -4.17
C LEU A 80 20.97 3.79 -2.86
N GLU A 81 20.79 3.08 -1.73
CA GLU A 81 21.27 3.55 -0.42
C GLU A 81 22.79 3.68 -0.40
N SER A 82 23.52 2.73 -0.99
CA SER A 82 24.98 2.79 -1.05
C SER A 82 25.50 3.95 -1.90
N ARG A 83 24.74 4.39 -2.92
CA ARG A 83 25.13 5.48 -3.82
C ARG A 83 24.70 6.85 -3.30
N TRP A 84 23.53 6.97 -2.67
CA TRP A 84 22.95 8.25 -2.26
C TRP A 84 23.06 8.52 -0.76
N GLY A 85 23.32 7.48 0.03
CA GLY A 85 23.27 7.52 1.49
C GLY A 85 21.85 7.34 2.04
N ALA A 86 21.78 6.91 3.30
CA ALA A 86 20.55 6.59 4.03
C ALA A 86 19.45 7.67 3.94
N LYS A 87 19.81 8.95 4.16
CA LYS A 87 18.84 10.06 4.19
C LYS A 87 18.14 10.26 2.84
N LYS A 88 18.90 10.24 1.74
CA LYS A 88 18.31 10.42 0.40
C LYS A 88 17.48 9.22 -0.01
N PHE A 89 17.94 8.02 0.33
CA PHE A 89 17.21 6.78 0.07
C PHE A 89 15.86 6.74 0.81
N ILE A 90 15.80 7.08 2.10
CA ILE A 90 14.52 7.05 2.83
C ILE A 90 13.54 8.11 2.31
N ILE A 91 14.02 9.31 1.94
CA ILE A 91 13.17 10.33 1.31
C ILE A 91 12.65 9.80 -0.02
N PHE A 92 13.52 9.23 -0.85
CA PHE A 92 13.11 8.62 -2.12
C PHE A 92 12.05 7.54 -1.90
N TYR A 93 12.27 6.61 -0.98
CA TYR A 93 11.34 5.54 -0.64
C TYR A 93 9.95 6.08 -0.25
N LEU A 94 9.91 7.09 0.63
CA LEU A 94 8.67 7.74 1.07
C LEU A 94 7.96 8.49 -0.06
N VAL A 95 8.70 9.26 -0.86
CA VAL A 95 8.13 10.00 -2.01
C VAL A 95 7.57 9.05 -3.05
N THR A 96 8.27 7.96 -3.37
CA THR A 96 7.76 6.97 -4.33
C THR A 96 6.55 6.20 -3.79
N GLY A 97 6.52 5.90 -2.49
CA GLY A 97 5.36 5.32 -1.84
C GLY A 97 4.16 6.25 -1.96
N LEU A 98 4.23 7.43 -1.37
CA LEU A 98 3.15 8.42 -1.43
C LEU A 98 2.75 8.77 -2.87
N GLY A 99 3.69 8.82 -3.79
CA GLY A 99 3.42 9.01 -5.23
C GLY A 99 2.63 7.86 -5.86
N ALA A 100 2.97 6.60 -5.53
CA ALA A 100 2.19 5.44 -5.97
C ALA A 100 0.76 5.47 -5.43
N LEU A 101 0.57 5.84 -4.16
CA LEU A 101 -0.76 6.03 -3.59
C LEU A 101 -1.53 7.14 -4.30
N ALA A 102 -0.91 8.30 -4.53
CA ALA A 102 -1.55 9.42 -5.20
C ALA A 102 -2.00 9.04 -6.62
N LEU A 103 -1.17 8.30 -7.36
CA LEU A 103 -1.51 7.77 -8.68
C LEU A 103 -2.70 6.79 -8.59
N GLN A 104 -2.66 5.86 -7.65
CA GLN A 104 -3.72 4.88 -7.42
C GLN A 104 -5.06 5.54 -7.05
N LEU A 105 -5.03 6.59 -6.22
CA LEU A 105 -6.23 7.39 -5.89
C LEU A 105 -6.73 8.18 -7.10
N GLY A 106 -5.83 8.72 -7.92
CA GLY A 106 -6.19 9.42 -9.17
C GLY A 106 -6.86 8.50 -10.19
N VAL A 107 -6.36 7.26 -10.34
CA VAL A 107 -6.99 6.25 -11.21
C VAL A 107 -8.37 5.87 -10.68
N GLN A 108 -8.50 5.59 -9.38
CA GLN A 108 -9.81 5.29 -8.77
C GLN A 108 -10.79 6.46 -8.90
N ALA A 109 -10.32 7.70 -8.76
CA ALA A 109 -11.13 8.90 -8.95
C ALA A 109 -11.64 9.01 -10.39
N PHE A 110 -10.77 8.73 -11.36
CA PHE A 110 -11.14 8.71 -12.77
C PHE A 110 -12.18 7.62 -13.07
N GLU A 111 -11.95 6.39 -12.61
CA GLU A 111 -12.90 5.27 -12.77
C GLU A 111 -14.26 5.58 -12.11
N THR A 112 -14.26 6.10 -10.89
CA THR A 112 -15.47 6.49 -10.16
C THR A 112 -16.25 7.56 -10.94
N TYR A 113 -15.55 8.55 -11.49
CA TYR A 113 -16.16 9.59 -12.31
C TYR A 113 -16.79 9.03 -13.59
N GLN A 114 -16.12 8.10 -14.28
CA GLN A 114 -16.68 7.45 -15.48
C GLN A 114 -17.96 6.68 -15.17
N LEU A 115 -18.07 6.08 -13.99
CA LEU A 115 -19.22 5.26 -13.59
C LEU A 115 -20.38 6.09 -13.03
N THR A 116 -20.08 7.13 -12.25
CA THR A 116 -21.10 7.84 -11.44
C THR A 116 -21.30 9.31 -11.83
N GLY A 117 -20.43 9.88 -12.66
CA GLY A 117 -20.40 11.31 -12.95
C GLY A 117 -19.84 12.18 -11.81
N ALA A 118 -19.41 11.56 -10.70
CA ALA A 118 -18.81 12.22 -9.55
C ALA A 118 -17.54 11.48 -9.10
N VAL A 119 -16.62 12.21 -8.47
CA VAL A 119 -15.39 11.62 -7.89
C VAL A 119 -15.63 11.12 -6.45
N VAL A 120 -16.72 11.60 -5.85
CA VAL A 120 -17.18 11.27 -4.51
C VAL A 120 -18.56 10.68 -4.68
N ASN A 121 -18.85 9.57 -4.02
CA ASN A 121 -20.16 8.96 -4.00
C ASN A 121 -21.09 9.82 -3.11
N PRO A 122 -22.03 10.60 -3.67
CA PRO A 122 -22.84 11.54 -2.89
C PRO A 122 -23.85 10.84 -1.97
N GLY A 123 -24.00 9.53 -2.09
CA GLY A 123 -25.01 8.71 -1.45
C GLY A 123 -25.16 7.46 -2.30
N ALA A 124 -25.04 6.29 -1.68
CA ALA A 124 -25.00 4.99 -2.31
C ALA A 124 -25.96 4.90 -3.50
N VAL A 125 -25.43 5.05 -4.71
CA VAL A 125 -26.14 4.78 -5.95
C VAL A 125 -26.64 3.34 -5.88
N VAL A 126 -27.93 3.16 -5.64
CA VAL A 126 -28.54 1.84 -5.60
C VAL A 126 -28.77 1.43 -7.04
N VAL A 127 -27.92 0.52 -7.52
CA VAL A 127 -28.10 -0.13 -8.81
C VAL A 127 -29.08 -1.28 -8.59
N ASP A 128 -30.33 -1.06 -8.98
CA ASP A 128 -31.34 -2.13 -9.01
C ASP A 128 -31.14 -2.95 -10.29
N PHE A 129 -30.46 -4.08 -10.13
CA PHE A 129 -30.19 -5.02 -11.23
C PHE A 129 -31.45 -5.71 -11.77
N ALA A 130 -32.56 -5.70 -11.03
CA ALA A 130 -33.84 -6.24 -11.49
C ALA A 130 -34.63 -5.21 -12.30
N ALA A 131 -34.57 -3.93 -11.91
CA ALA A 131 -35.24 -2.84 -12.62
C ALA A 131 -34.41 -2.24 -13.77
N GLY A 132 -33.11 -2.51 -13.84
CA GLY A 132 -32.21 -1.93 -14.84
C GLY A 132 -32.07 -0.41 -14.71
N THR A 133 -32.32 0.13 -13.52
CA THR A 133 -32.29 1.58 -13.25
C THR A 133 -31.31 1.92 -12.14
N VAL A 134 -30.77 3.13 -12.24
CA VAL A 134 -29.80 3.68 -11.29
C VAL A 134 -30.52 4.80 -10.55
N GLN A 135 -30.78 4.62 -9.25
CA GLN A 135 -31.37 5.66 -8.40
C GLN A 135 -30.27 6.35 -7.60
N ALA A 136 -30.20 7.68 -7.78
CA ALA A 136 -29.35 8.60 -7.02
C ALA A 136 -30.13 9.17 -5.83
#